data_AF-A0A061NTW5-F1
#
_entry.id   AF-A0A061NTW5-F1
#
_cell.length_a   1.000
_cell.length_b   1.000
_cell.length_c   1.000
_cell.angle_alpha   90.00
_cell.angle_beta   90.00
_cell.angle_gamma   90.00
#
_symmetry.space_group_name_H-M   'P 1'
#
loop_
_entity.id
_entity.type
_entity.pdbx_description
1 polymer ?
#
loop_
_entity_poly.entity_id
_entity_poly.type
_entity_poly.pdbx_seq_one_letter_code
_entity_poly.pdbx_strand_id
1 'polypeptide(L)' 'MSQGLTLDRAKDHLNVWLEAERKVATGQEYRIGSRMLKRADLKDIRDSIQYWRREVNRLSGRRNRVYRMVPRDF' A
#
# COMPACT_ATOMS: atom_id res chain seq x y z
N MET A 1 2.98 -16.30 -15.33
CA MET A 1 3.74 -15.13 -14.85
C MET A 1 3.36 -14.88 -13.40
N SER A 2 4.22 -15.27 -12.46
CA SER A 2 4.01 -14.97 -11.03
C SER A 2 4.12 -13.45 -10.88
N GLN A 3 3.00 -12.73 -10.81
CA GLN A 3 3.02 -11.29 -10.64
C GLN A 3 3.50 -10.99 -9.22
N GLY A 4 4.80 -10.85 -9.04
CA GLY A 4 5.38 -10.36 -7.80
C GLY A 4 4.81 -8.98 -7.51
N LEU A 5 4.50 -8.69 -6.24
CA LEU A 5 4.01 -7.39 -5.81
C LEU A 5 5.07 -6.32 -6.13
N THR A 6 4.80 -5.47 -7.12
CA THR A 6 5.65 -4.32 -7.45
C THR A 6 5.30 -3.13 -6.58
N LEU A 7 6.24 -2.22 -6.38
CA LEU A 7 6.01 -0.99 -5.61
C LEU A 7 4.82 -0.19 -6.16
N ASP A 8 4.69 -0.16 -7.49
CA ASP A 8 3.59 0.51 -8.18
C ASP A 8 2.22 -0.10 -7.83
N ARG A 9 2.10 -1.43 -7.92
CA ARG A 9 0.89 -2.16 -7.52
C ARG A 9 0.55 -1.98 -6.05
N ALA A 10 1.54 -1.99 -5.16
CA ALA A 10 1.31 -1.78 -3.74
C ALA A 10 0.78 -0.36 -3.44
N LYS A 11 1.26 0.66 -4.17
CA LYS A 11 0.75 2.03 -4.08
C LYS A 11 -0.67 2.17 -4.63
N ASP A 12 -0.96 1.52 -5.75
CA ASP A 12 -2.30 1.48 -6.35
C ASP A 12 -3.31 0.91 -5.36
N HIS A 13 -3.01 -0.26 -4.78
CA HIS A 13 -3.84 -0.85 -3.72
C HIS A 13 -4.01 0.10 -2.53
N LEU A 14 -2.93 0.70 -2.03
CA LEU A 14 -3.01 1.65 -0.92
C LEU A 14 -3.98 2.81 -1.22
N ASN A 15 -3.93 3.37 -2.43
CA ASN A 15 -4.82 4.45 -2.85
C ASN A 15 -6.29 4.01 -2.86
N VAL A 16 -6.58 2.82 -3.40
CA VAL A 16 -7.95 2.27 -3.41
C VAL A 16 -8.50 2.14 -1.99
N TRP A 17 -7.68 1.64 -1.05
CA TRP A 17 -8.10 1.50 0.35
C TRP A 17 -8.29 2.84 1.07
N LEU A 18 -7.48 3.86 0.74
CA LEU A 18 -7.66 5.23 1.26
C LEU A 18 -8.94 5.87 0.73
N GLU A 19 -9.27 5.67 -0.55
CA GLU A 19 -10.53 6.15 -1.11
C GLU A 19 -11.74 5.44 -0.45
N ALA A 20 -11.63 4.13 -0.26
CA ALA A 20 -12.63 3.34 0.44
C ALA A 20 -12.88 3.89 1.86
N GLU A 21 -11.82 4.14 2.64
CA GLU A 21 -11.94 4.75 3.97
C GLU A 21 -12.70 6.07 3.91
N ARG A 22 -12.38 6.95 2.95
CA ARG A 22 -13.04 8.24 2.81
C ARG A 22 -14.53 8.10 2.50
N LYS A 23 -14.91 7.26 1.53
CA LYS A 23 -16.34 7.05 1.18
C LYS A 23 -17.12 6.46 2.34
N VAL A 24 -16.55 5.42 2.95
CA VAL A 24 -17.15 4.72 4.08
C VAL A 24 -17.26 5.61 5.31
N ALA A 25 -16.28 6.47 5.56
CA ALA A 25 -16.33 7.46 6.64
C ALA A 25 -17.46 8.49 6.43
N THR A 26 -17.78 8.84 5.18
CA THR A 26 -18.94 9.68 4.83
C THR A 26 -20.29 8.92 4.86
N GLY A 27 -20.28 7.62 5.18
CA GLY A 27 -21.50 6.80 5.23
C GLY A 27 -21.90 6.18 3.89
N GLN A 28 -21.06 6.31 2.86
CA GLN A 28 -21.28 5.68 1.56
C GLN A 28 -20.68 4.27 1.53
N GLU A 29 -21.34 3.35 0.84
CA GLU A 29 -20.80 2.02 0.61
C GLU A 29 -19.79 2.04 -0.55
N TYR A 30 -18.72 1.26 -0.46
CA TYR A 30 -17.68 1.20 -1.49
C TYR A 30 -17.45 -0.23 -1.95
N ARG A 31 -17.43 -0.46 -3.26
CA ARG A 31 -17.18 -1.79 -3.83
C ARG A 31 -15.76 -1.88 -4.36
N ILE A 32 -14.96 -2.78 -3.79
CA ILE A 32 -13.62 -3.12 -4.26
C ILE A 32 -13.66 -4.52 -4.90
N GLY A 33 -13.66 -4.56 -6.23
CA GLY A 33 -13.81 -5.80 -6.99
C GLY A 33 -15.11 -6.54 -6.63
N SER A 34 -14.98 -7.71 -6.01
CA SER A 34 -16.11 -8.53 -5.53
C SER A 34 -16.54 -8.25 -4.09
N ARG A 35 -15.76 -7.49 -3.31
CA ARG A 35 -16.06 -7.20 -1.91
C ARG A 35 -16.74 -5.84 -1.77
N MET A 36 -17.75 -5.78 -0.90
CA MET A 36 -18.42 -4.55 -0.51
C MET A 36 -17.92 -4.11 0.86
N LEU A 37 -17.60 -2.83 1.01
CA LEU A 37 -17.07 -2.20 2.20
C LEU A 37 -18.08 -1.20 2.74
N LYS A 38 -18.42 -1.33 4.02
CA LYS A 38 -19.37 -0.47 4.74
C LYS A 38 -18.72 0.06 6.01
N ARG A 39 -19.43 0.96 6.70
CA ARG A 39 -18.91 1.63 7.92
C ARG A 39 -18.53 0.67 9.04
N ALA A 40 -19.18 -0.49 9.09
CA ALA A 40 -18.85 -1.56 10.03
C ALA A 40 -17.43 -2.14 9.78
N ASP A 41 -16.92 -2.11 8.55
CA ASP A 41 -15.62 -2.64 8.16
C ASP A 41 -14.49 -1.59 8.29
N LEU A 42 -14.73 -0.42 8.89
CA LEU A 42 -13.70 0.63 9.03
C LEU A 42 -12.41 0.12 9.70
N LYS A 43 -12.53 -0.83 10.64
CA LYS A 43 -11.39 -1.45 11.29
C LYS A 43 -10.55 -2.27 10.29
N ASP A 44 -11.20 -3.11 9.48
CA ASP A 44 -10.56 -3.92 8.44
C ASP A 44 -9.93 -3.07 7.33
N ILE A 45 -10.59 -1.97 6.95
CA ILE A 45 -10.06 -1.00 5.98
C ILE A 45 -8.77 -0.39 6.51
N ARG A 46 -8.76 0.07 7.77
CA ARG A 46 -7.56 0.64 8.41
C ARG A 46 -6.42 -0.36 8.52
N ASP A 47 -6.73 -1.62 8.86
CA ASP A 47 -5.73 -2.68 8.92
C ASP A 47 -5.12 -2.95 7.53
N SER A 48 -5.96 -2.98 6.49
CA SER A 48 -5.53 -3.10 5.10
C SER A 48 -4.64 -1.94 4.67
N ILE A 49 -5.01 -0.69 5.01
CA ILE A 49 -4.18 0.50 4.75
C ILE A 49 -2.81 0.35 5.41
N GLN A 50 -2.76 -0.10 6.67
CA GLN A 50 -1.49 -0.29 7.39
C GLN A 50 -0.64 -1.42 6.78
N TYR A 51 -1.27 -2.49 6.32
CA TYR A 51 -0.59 -3.55 5.59
C TYR A 51 0.05 -3.03 4.29
N TRP A 52 -0.72 -2.33 3.45
CA TRP A 52 -0.21 -1.80 2.19
C TRP A 52 0.84 -0.70 2.39
N ARG A 53 0.71 0.14 3.42
CA ARG A 53 1.76 1.11 3.79
C ARG A 53 3.07 0.41 4.14
N ARG A 54 3.02 -0.67 4.90
CA ARG A 54 4.21 -1.47 5.24
C ARG A 54 4.83 -2.12 4.00
N GLU A 55 4.02 -2.69 3.11
CA GLU A 55 4.52 -3.27 1.87
C GLU A 55 5.11 -2.22 0.92
N VAL A 56 4.47 -1.05 0.78
CA VAL A 56 5.04 0.09 0.02
C VAL A 56 6.38 0.51 0.63
N ASN A 57 6.46 0.64 1.96
CA ASN A 57 7.71 1.00 2.62
C ASN A 57 8.81 -0.05 2.37
N ARG A 58 8.49 -1.33 2.57
CA ARG A 58 9.38 -2.47 2.34
C ARG A 58 9.89 -2.52 0.89
N LEU A 59 9.02 -2.32 -0.08
CA LEU A 59 9.37 -2.32 -1.51
C LEU A 59 10.13 -1.05 -1.91
N SER A 60 9.84 0.09 -1.28
CA SER A 60 10.55 1.35 -1.52
C SER A 60 11.98 1.33 -0.97
N GLY A 61 12.21 0.71 0.19
CA GLY A 61 13.53 0.56 0.82
C GLY A 61 14.43 -0.48 0.14
N ARG A 62 13.85 -1.36 -0.70
CA ARG A 62 14.60 -2.33 -1.51
C ARG A 62 15.25 -1.71 -2.75
N ARG A 63 15.09 -0.41 -2.97
CA ARG A 63 15.72 0.34 -4.06
C ARG A 63 17.22 0.50 -3.76
N ASN A 64 18.00 -0.49 -4.18
CA ASN A 64 19.46 -0.55 -4.26
C ASN A 64 20.20 0.55 -3.48
N ARG A 65 20.52 0.27 -2.21
CA ARG A 65 21.54 1.02 -1.47
C ARG A 65 22.91 0.66 -2.07
N VAL A 66 23.21 1.19 -3.25
CA VAL A 66 24.57 1.11 -3.83
C VAL A 66 25.45 1.99 -2.95
N TYR A 67 26.07 1.38 -1.95
CA TYR A 67 27.13 2.00 -1.19
C TYR A 67 28.32 2.14 -2.14
N ARG A 68 28.42 3.28 -2.83
CA ARG A 68 29.62 3.59 -3.62
C ARG A 68 30.71 3.94 -2.60
N MET A 69 31.37 2.90 -2.06
CA MET A 69 32.67 3.04 -1.43
C MET A 69 33.61 3.54 -2.52
N VAL A 70 33.84 4.85 -2.55
CA VAL A 70 35.02 5.39 -3.20
C VAL A 70 36.13 5.23 -2.15
N PRO A 71 37.12 4.35 -2.33
CA PRO A 71 38.34 4.47 -1.55
C PRO A 71 38.93 5.82 -1.91
N ARG A 72 38.90 6.76 -0.96
CA ARG A 72 39.83 7.89 -1.00
C ARG A 72 41.16 7.28 -0.62
N ASP A 73 42.00 7.11 -1.64
CA ASP A 73 43.41 6.78 -1.51
C ASP A 73 44.05 7.76 -0.50
N PHE A 74 44.86 7.23 0.42
CA PHE A 74 45.56 7.95 1.49
C PHE A 74 46.94 8.39 1.03
#